data_AF-A0A952DAC3-F1
#
_entry.id   AF-A0A952DAC3-F1
#
_cell.length_a   1.000
_cell.length_b   1.000
_cell.length_c   1.000
_cell.angle_alpha   90.00
_cell.angle_beta   90.00
_cell.angle_gamma   90.00
#
_symmetry.space_group_name_H-M   'P 1'
#
loop_
_entity.id
_entity.type
_entity.pdbx_description
1 polymer ?
#
loop_
_entity_poly.entity_id
_entity_poly.type
_entity_poly.pdbx_seq_one_letter_code
_entity_poly.pdbx_strand_id
1 'polypeptide(L)'
;MRISNSIVFIFFLGCLSPKSWAQKTIFSFPDLPVEMDYPDEFTMERTGKRSWVLYDKNVGTEFNINLYKVSPRFNSDSLRYLMLRIYEDPSIKNLQVSESGSGSMGPYRAEKLVLSFMTENDKRYLSTIYLVYFHLNQSINCLLFYFEIGENNVISYAPVQEDMISSLRYKPFKYKKYTHDGDVRMSIDYPDFWSFSKMPDTLHFLSIHDGRGEVRYSRLLADSTSLSTRANWERDAWRKNTSAYPGIKIKTQSFKDKNGAVYYQNTGSYEVELFPGFKRVMDFKKFFIRRIDNTQKYDYEIIWVYPQQNEGYYTPVMDIMMESLNLPGQPEIIEKK
;
A
#
# COMPACT_ATOMS: atom_id res chain seq x y z
N MET A 1 -18.68 32.57 62.41
CA MET A 1 -17.22 32.76 62.37
C MET A 1 -16.58 31.43 61.96
N ARG A 2 -15.76 31.47 60.90
CA ARG A 2 -14.91 30.41 60.33
C ARG A 2 -15.55 29.28 59.51
N ILE A 3 -15.61 29.59 58.21
CA ILE A 3 -15.36 28.73 57.04
C ILE A 3 -13.91 28.20 57.12
N SER A 4 -13.67 26.90 56.87
CA SER A 4 -12.38 26.21 56.60
C SER A 4 -12.58 24.73 56.99
N ASN A 5 -12.38 23.70 56.18
CA ASN A 5 -11.47 23.51 55.06
C ASN A 5 -12.12 22.72 53.91
N SER A 6 -12.08 23.29 52.72
CA SER A 6 -12.19 22.55 51.47
C SER A 6 -11.02 21.58 51.38
N ILE A 7 -11.28 20.27 51.54
CA ILE A 7 -10.38 19.25 51.05
C ILE A 7 -10.62 19.22 49.54
N VAL A 8 -9.78 19.94 48.80
CA VAL A 8 -9.64 19.79 47.36
C VAL A 8 -9.03 18.40 47.14
N PHE A 9 -9.88 17.39 46.97
CA PHE A 9 -9.49 16.14 46.34
C PHE A 9 -9.21 16.46 44.87
N ILE A 10 -7.96 16.80 44.57
CA ILE A 10 -7.44 16.73 43.21
C ILE A 10 -7.42 15.24 42.89
N PHE A 11 -8.51 14.75 42.31
CA PHE A 11 -8.43 13.59 41.43
C PHE A 11 -7.43 13.99 40.34
N PHE A 12 -6.17 13.57 40.49
CA PHE A 12 -5.34 13.24 39.35
C PHE A 12 -5.98 11.99 38.72
N LEU A 13 -7.18 12.16 38.15
CA LEU A 13 -7.42 11.65 36.81
C LEU A 13 -6.35 12.33 35.97
N GLY A 14 -5.17 11.71 35.97
CA GLY A 14 -4.28 11.79 34.84
C GLY A 14 -5.07 11.23 33.67
N CYS A 15 -5.96 12.05 33.11
CA CYS A 15 -5.90 12.32 31.70
C CYS A 15 -4.43 12.64 31.42
N LEU A 16 -3.64 11.59 31.25
CA LEU A 16 -2.76 11.55 30.11
C LEU A 16 -3.70 11.88 28.95
N SER A 17 -3.84 13.18 28.68
CA SER A 17 -3.88 13.61 27.30
C SER A 17 -2.85 12.74 26.58
N PRO A 18 -3.11 12.29 25.35
CA PRO A 18 -2.04 11.76 24.54
C PRO A 18 -1.04 12.92 24.42
N LYS A 19 -0.13 13.02 25.39
CA LYS A 19 1.15 13.66 25.21
C LYS A 19 1.67 12.86 24.07
N SER A 20 1.56 13.47 22.89
CA SER A 20 2.24 13.06 21.70
C SER A 20 3.56 12.48 22.16
N TRP A 21 3.75 11.19 21.92
CA TRP A 21 5.07 10.61 21.84
C TRP A 21 5.82 11.46 20.81
N ALA A 22 6.42 12.55 21.28
CA ALA A 22 6.86 13.65 20.42
C ALA A 22 8.13 13.25 19.67
N GLN A 23 8.83 12.25 20.20
CA GLN A 23 9.88 11.52 19.54
C GLN A 23 9.37 10.09 19.30
N LYS A 24 9.52 9.64 18.06
CA LYS A 24 9.14 8.33 17.57
C LYS A 24 10.32 7.77 16.78
N THR A 25 10.54 6.47 16.90
CA THR A 25 11.56 5.75 16.15
C THR A 25 10.90 5.06 14.96
N ILE A 26 11.58 5.06 13.82
CA ILE A 26 11.12 4.39 12.61
C ILE A 26 11.66 2.96 12.60
N PHE A 27 10.77 1.97 12.49
CA PHE A 27 11.14 0.59 12.21
C PHE A 27 10.86 0.23 10.75
N SER A 28 11.90 -0.15 9.99
CA SER A 28 11.73 -0.71 8.65
C SER A 28 11.72 -2.25 8.70
N PHE A 29 10.64 -2.87 8.23
CA PHE A 29 10.55 -4.33 8.18
C PHE A 29 11.50 -4.89 7.10
N PRO A 30 12.45 -5.79 7.42
CA PRO A 30 13.48 -6.22 6.46
C PRO A 30 12.94 -6.95 5.21
N ASP A 31 11.82 -7.67 5.36
CA ASP A 31 11.23 -8.53 4.32
C ASP A 31 9.95 -7.94 3.70
N LEU A 32 9.60 -6.69 4.04
CA LEU A 32 8.41 -6.02 3.57
C LEU A 32 8.73 -4.57 3.16
N PRO A 33 8.08 -4.03 2.12
CA PRO A 33 8.22 -2.63 1.74
C PRO A 33 7.37 -1.72 2.64
N VAL A 34 7.33 -1.96 3.95
CA VAL A 34 6.62 -1.11 4.92
C VAL A 34 7.53 -0.73 6.07
N GLU A 35 7.27 0.44 6.63
CA GLU A 35 7.85 0.95 7.86
C GLU A 35 6.75 1.48 8.77
N MET A 36 7.07 1.60 10.05
CA MET A 36 6.14 1.96 11.11
C MET A 36 6.87 2.84 12.11
N ASP A 37 6.19 3.87 12.61
CA ASP A 37 6.67 4.63 13.74
C ASP A 37 6.24 3.93 15.04
N TYR A 38 7.14 3.83 16.00
CA TYR A 38 6.84 3.34 17.35
C TYR A 38 7.46 4.26 18.41
N PRO A 39 6.93 4.27 19.64
CA PRO A 39 7.45 5.17 20.68
C PRO A 39 8.87 4.79 21.17
N ASP A 40 9.71 5.78 21.48
CA ASP A 40 11.15 5.58 21.76
C ASP A 40 11.45 4.83 23.07
N GLU A 41 10.50 4.74 24.00
CA GLU A 41 10.62 3.95 25.24
C GLU A 41 10.77 2.46 24.95
N PHE A 42 10.27 2.04 23.80
CA PHE A 42 10.25 0.65 23.42
C PHE A 42 11.50 0.24 22.69
N THR A 43 11.74 -1.06 22.64
CA THR A 43 12.80 -1.63 21.82
C THR A 43 12.25 -2.75 20.98
N MET A 44 12.51 -2.67 19.68
CA MET A 44 12.11 -3.69 18.73
C MET A 44 13.17 -4.78 18.63
N GLU A 45 12.79 -6.03 18.87
CA GLU A 45 13.64 -7.20 18.71
C GLU A 45 13.04 -8.19 17.71
N ARG A 46 13.89 -8.82 16.90
CA ARG A 46 13.47 -9.89 16.00
C ARG A 46 13.53 -11.23 16.73
N THR A 47 12.37 -11.84 17.00
CA THR A 47 12.26 -13.14 17.68
C THR A 47 12.14 -14.32 16.70
N GLY A 48 11.92 -14.06 15.42
CA GLY A 48 11.83 -15.11 14.40
C GLY A 48 12.01 -14.60 12.97
N LYS A 49 11.90 -15.51 12.00
CA LYS A 49 12.08 -15.17 10.57
C LYS A 49 11.14 -14.03 10.14
N ARG A 50 9.94 -13.94 10.71
CA ARG A 50 8.98 -12.87 10.39
C ARG A 50 8.16 -12.44 11.61
N SER A 51 8.83 -12.46 12.75
CA SER A 51 8.25 -12.22 14.06
C SER A 51 9.14 -11.25 14.80
N TRP A 52 8.51 -10.24 15.38
CA TRP A 52 9.14 -9.18 16.13
C TRP A 52 8.38 -8.96 17.42
N VAL A 53 9.10 -8.54 18.45
CA VAL A 53 8.54 -8.13 19.73
C VAL A 53 8.96 -6.69 19.99
N LEU A 54 7.99 -5.85 20.32
CA LEU A 54 8.22 -4.50 20.82
C LEU A 54 8.10 -4.54 22.35
N TYR A 55 9.22 -4.35 23.04
CA TYR A 55 9.32 -4.49 24.50
C TYR A 55 9.43 -3.13 25.20
N ASP A 56 8.56 -2.87 26.18
CA ASP A 56 8.70 -1.74 27.10
C ASP A 56 9.73 -2.10 28.18
N LYS A 57 10.86 -1.41 28.14
CA LYS A 57 11.96 -1.62 29.09
C LYS A 57 11.62 -1.25 30.53
N ASN A 58 10.59 -0.42 30.74
CA ASN A 58 10.26 0.13 32.05
C ASN A 58 9.20 -0.70 32.79
N VAL A 59 8.29 -1.33 32.07
CA VAL A 59 7.14 -2.04 32.66
C VAL A 59 6.95 -3.47 32.16
N GLY A 60 7.86 -3.98 31.32
CA GLY A 60 7.86 -5.39 30.92
C GLY A 60 6.69 -5.79 30.02
N THR A 61 6.22 -4.86 29.19
CA THR A 61 5.07 -5.03 28.28
C THR A 61 5.56 -5.41 26.88
N GLU A 62 4.94 -6.40 26.22
CA GLU A 62 5.39 -6.94 24.93
C GLU A 62 4.30 -6.91 23.85
N PHE A 63 4.55 -6.20 22.74
CA PHE A 63 3.71 -6.30 21.54
C PHE A 63 4.34 -7.26 20.54
N ASN A 64 3.61 -8.31 20.22
CA ASN A 64 4.01 -9.27 19.22
C ASN A 64 3.54 -8.81 17.84
N ILE A 65 4.45 -8.82 16.87
CA ILE A 65 4.20 -8.38 15.50
C ILE A 65 4.63 -9.52 14.58
N ASN A 66 3.70 -10.07 13.81
CA ASN A 66 3.96 -11.23 12.96
C ASN A 66 3.49 -11.00 11.53
N LEU A 67 4.35 -11.33 10.55
CA LEU A 67 3.93 -11.34 9.14
C LEU A 67 3.16 -12.63 8.83
N TYR A 68 1.91 -12.46 8.47
CA TYR A 68 1.03 -13.54 8.02
C TYR A 68 0.68 -13.39 6.54
N LYS A 69 0.54 -14.53 5.87
CA LYS A 69 -0.08 -14.59 4.53
C LYS A 69 -1.49 -15.12 4.68
N VAL A 70 -2.46 -14.40 4.15
CA VAL A 70 -3.87 -14.81 4.23
C VAL A 70 -4.52 -14.89 2.86
N SER A 71 -5.56 -15.71 2.78
CA SER A 71 -6.43 -15.83 1.61
C SER A 71 -7.22 -14.53 1.40
N PRO A 72 -7.59 -14.18 0.15
CA PRO A 72 -8.52 -13.08 -0.12
C PRO A 72 -9.88 -13.19 0.59
N ARG A 73 -10.27 -14.40 1.01
CA ARG A 73 -11.52 -14.66 1.76
C ARG A 73 -11.37 -14.54 3.28
N PHE A 74 -10.18 -14.22 3.78
CA PHE A 74 -9.94 -14.06 5.21
C PHE A 74 -10.74 -12.87 5.76
N ASN A 75 -11.34 -13.06 6.92
CA ASN A 75 -12.22 -12.09 7.59
C ASN A 75 -12.07 -12.21 9.12
N SER A 76 -12.83 -11.42 9.87
CA SER A 76 -12.87 -11.44 11.33
C SER A 76 -13.17 -12.82 11.92
N ASP A 77 -14.07 -13.61 11.33
CA ASP A 77 -14.34 -14.99 11.78
C ASP A 77 -13.15 -15.93 11.56
N SER A 78 -12.42 -15.73 10.46
CA SER A 78 -11.18 -16.46 10.18
C SER A 78 -10.08 -16.10 11.19
N LEU A 79 -9.98 -14.82 11.56
CA LEU A 79 -9.08 -14.35 12.61
C LEU A 79 -9.44 -14.96 13.96
N ARG A 80 -10.73 -14.93 14.31
CA ARG A 80 -11.25 -15.57 15.52
C ARG A 80 -10.84 -17.03 15.58
N TYR A 81 -11.09 -17.80 14.53
CA TYR A 81 -10.73 -19.22 14.51
C TYR A 81 -9.21 -19.44 14.65
N LEU A 82 -8.40 -18.65 13.93
CA LEU A 82 -6.94 -18.71 14.04
C LEU A 82 -6.46 -18.47 15.47
N MET A 83 -6.96 -17.41 16.12
CA MET A 83 -6.50 -17.05 17.46
C MET A 83 -7.01 -18.03 18.52
N LEU A 84 -8.27 -18.47 18.43
CA LEU A 84 -8.80 -19.50 19.35
C LEU A 84 -7.95 -20.77 19.31
N ARG A 85 -7.46 -21.17 18.13
CA ARG A 85 -6.56 -22.31 17.98
C ARG A 85 -5.20 -22.10 18.64
N ILE A 86 -4.64 -20.89 18.57
CA ILE A 86 -3.38 -20.55 19.27
C ILE A 86 -3.56 -20.69 20.79
N TYR A 87 -4.76 -20.38 21.30
CA TYR A 87 -5.13 -20.47 22.71
C TYR A 87 -5.75 -21.81 23.13
N GLU A 88 -5.60 -22.88 22.34
CA GLU A 88 -6.00 -24.25 22.74
C GLU A 88 -5.08 -24.86 23.83
N ASP A 89 -4.21 -24.05 24.44
CA ASP A 89 -3.33 -24.46 25.54
C ASP A 89 -4.16 -24.92 26.76
N PRO A 90 -3.90 -26.13 27.31
CA PRO A 90 -4.61 -26.65 28.49
C PRO A 90 -4.55 -25.76 29.73
N SER A 91 -3.54 -24.88 29.82
CA SER A 91 -3.38 -23.91 30.91
C SER A 91 -4.37 -22.75 30.83
N ILE A 92 -5.11 -22.61 29.72
CA ILE A 92 -6.05 -21.54 29.46
C ILE A 92 -7.47 -21.99 29.75
N LYS A 93 -8.14 -21.21 30.61
CA LYS A 93 -9.51 -21.45 31.06
C LYS A 93 -10.41 -20.29 30.63
N ASN A 94 -11.70 -20.57 30.43
CA ASN A 94 -12.73 -19.55 30.20
C ASN A 94 -12.41 -18.58 29.05
N LEU A 95 -11.82 -19.07 27.96
CA LEU A 95 -11.54 -18.27 26.77
C LEU A 95 -12.85 -17.78 26.13
N GLN A 96 -13.00 -16.48 26.01
CA GLN A 96 -14.19 -15.80 25.47
C GLN A 96 -13.78 -14.70 24.49
N VAL A 97 -14.59 -14.53 23.45
CA VAL A 97 -14.48 -13.38 22.56
C VAL A 97 -15.25 -12.22 23.18
N SER A 98 -14.55 -11.16 23.55
CA SER A 98 -15.14 -9.93 24.13
C SER A 98 -15.57 -8.96 23.04
N GLU A 99 -14.81 -8.86 21.95
CA GLU A 99 -15.09 -7.96 20.83
C GLU A 99 -14.55 -8.58 19.54
N SER A 100 -15.25 -8.36 18.43
CA SER A 100 -14.76 -8.69 17.09
C SER A 100 -15.36 -7.73 16.08
N GLY A 101 -14.56 -7.28 15.10
CA GLY A 101 -15.05 -6.37 14.08
C GLY A 101 -14.09 -6.19 12.91
N SER A 102 -14.65 -5.75 11.79
CA SER A 102 -13.89 -5.32 10.61
C SER A 102 -13.96 -3.81 10.49
N GLY A 103 -12.86 -3.17 10.11
CA GLY A 103 -12.82 -1.71 9.97
C GLY A 103 -11.60 -1.20 9.21
N SER A 104 -11.36 0.09 9.33
CA SER A 104 -10.20 0.79 8.79
C SER A 104 -9.35 1.35 9.93
N MET A 105 -8.02 1.26 9.80
CA MET A 105 -7.05 1.83 10.73
C MET A 105 -5.99 2.56 9.93
N GLY A 106 -5.97 3.89 10.04
CA GLY A 106 -5.28 4.75 9.06
C GLY A 106 -5.82 4.49 7.64
N PRO A 107 -4.94 4.37 6.62
CA PRO A 107 -5.35 4.05 5.25
C PRO A 107 -5.59 2.54 5.02
N TYR A 108 -5.39 1.68 6.02
CA TYR A 108 -5.44 0.24 5.84
C TYR A 108 -6.76 -0.35 6.33
N ARG A 109 -7.19 -1.42 5.67
CA ARG A 109 -8.20 -2.31 6.22
C ARG A 109 -7.60 -3.09 7.41
N ALA A 110 -8.38 -3.33 8.45
CA ALA A 110 -7.99 -4.14 9.59
C ALA A 110 -9.15 -5.01 10.10
N GLU A 111 -8.83 -6.18 10.64
CA GLU A 111 -9.72 -6.97 11.49
C GLU A 111 -9.27 -6.83 12.94
N LYS A 112 -10.23 -6.63 13.86
CA LYS A 112 -10.00 -6.55 15.30
C LYS A 112 -10.63 -7.75 15.99
N LEU A 113 -9.92 -8.31 16.96
CA LEU A 113 -10.43 -9.32 17.87
C LEU A 113 -9.92 -9.02 19.27
N VAL A 114 -10.80 -9.09 20.26
CA VAL A 114 -10.44 -8.99 21.68
C VAL A 114 -10.85 -10.27 22.37
N LEU A 115 -9.89 -10.95 22.98
CA LEU A 115 -10.08 -12.19 23.73
C LEU A 115 -9.90 -11.92 25.22
N SER A 116 -10.74 -12.55 26.04
CA SER A 116 -10.56 -12.59 27.48
C SER A 116 -10.44 -14.03 27.94
N PHE A 117 -9.48 -14.34 28.79
CA PHE A 117 -9.25 -15.70 29.29
C PHE A 117 -8.64 -15.69 30.68
N MET A 118 -8.53 -16.85 31.30
CA MET A 118 -7.81 -17.06 32.56
C MET A 118 -6.66 -18.04 32.35
N THR A 119 -5.57 -17.89 33.09
CA THR A 119 -4.49 -18.89 33.14
C THR A 119 -4.59 -19.73 34.42
N GLU A 120 -3.73 -20.75 34.58
CA GLU A 120 -3.73 -21.65 35.76
C GLU A 120 -3.65 -20.95 37.11
N ASN A 121 -3.09 -19.74 37.16
CA ASN A 121 -2.97 -18.93 38.38
C ASN A 121 -4.23 -18.12 38.72
N ASP A 122 -5.37 -18.45 38.12
CA ASP A 122 -6.67 -17.77 38.23
C ASP A 122 -6.64 -16.27 37.89
N LYS A 123 -5.58 -15.83 37.20
CA LYS A 123 -5.43 -14.45 36.74
C LYS A 123 -6.24 -14.25 35.45
N ARG A 124 -7.03 -13.18 35.39
CA ARG A 124 -7.74 -12.77 34.17
C ARG A 124 -6.81 -12.03 33.19
N TYR A 125 -6.89 -12.38 31.92
CA TYR A 125 -6.14 -11.75 30.83
C TYR A 125 -7.09 -11.15 29.80
N LEU A 126 -6.63 -10.05 29.19
CA LEU A 126 -7.23 -9.48 27.99
C LEU A 126 -6.16 -9.45 26.89
N SER A 127 -6.58 -9.83 25.70
CA SER A 127 -5.74 -9.82 24.53
C SER A 127 -6.39 -9.01 23.42
N THR A 128 -5.67 -8.02 22.91
CA THR A 128 -6.11 -7.17 21.80
C THR A 128 -5.30 -7.50 20.55
N ILE A 129 -6.02 -7.78 19.47
CA ILE A 129 -5.47 -8.40 18.27
C ILE A 129 -5.94 -7.63 17.06
N TYR A 130 -4.99 -7.18 16.24
CA TYR A 130 -5.27 -6.53 14.97
C TYR A 130 -4.57 -7.28 13.85
N LEU A 131 -5.33 -7.65 12.81
CA LEU A 131 -4.76 -8.10 11.55
C LEU A 131 -4.89 -6.97 10.53
N VAL A 132 -3.77 -6.38 10.15
CA VAL A 132 -3.72 -5.23 9.24
C VAL A 132 -3.29 -5.69 7.86
N TYR A 133 -4.11 -5.40 6.84
CA TYR A 133 -3.86 -5.82 5.47
C TYR A 133 -2.98 -4.81 4.72
N PHE A 134 -1.88 -5.29 4.12
CA PHE A 134 -1.12 -4.55 3.11
C PHE A 134 -0.96 -5.40 1.85
N HIS A 135 -1.53 -4.91 0.75
CA HIS A 135 -1.63 -5.67 -0.47
C HIS A 135 -0.32 -5.65 -1.24
N LEU A 136 0.47 -6.73 -1.12
CA LEU A 136 1.70 -6.86 -1.89
C LEU A 136 1.64 -7.94 -2.99
N ASN A 137 0.69 -8.89 -3.00
CA ASN A 137 0.57 -9.89 -4.09
C ASN A 137 -0.81 -10.64 -4.11
N GLN A 138 -0.84 -11.87 -4.68
CA GLN A 138 -1.99 -12.79 -4.78
C GLN A 138 -2.59 -13.21 -3.44
N SER A 139 -1.73 -13.41 -2.45
CA SER A 139 -2.08 -13.59 -1.05
C SER A 139 -2.03 -12.23 -0.37
N ILE A 140 -3.02 -11.88 0.45
CA ILE A 140 -2.90 -10.64 1.20
C ILE A 140 -1.80 -10.85 2.24
N ASN A 141 -0.78 -10.00 2.22
CA ASN A 141 0.23 -10.01 3.27
C ASN A 141 -0.31 -9.11 4.38
N CYS A 142 -0.23 -9.59 5.61
CA CYS A 142 -0.79 -8.89 6.75
C CYS A 142 0.22 -8.89 7.90
N LEU A 143 0.14 -7.87 8.73
CA LEU A 143 0.86 -7.80 9.99
C LEU A 143 -0.21 -8.08 11.03
N LEU A 144 0.00 -9.18 11.75
CA LEU A 144 -0.78 -9.53 12.92
C LEU A 144 -0.08 -8.88 14.12
N PHE A 145 -0.70 -7.84 14.65
CA PHE A 145 -0.35 -7.21 15.90
C PHE A 145 -1.12 -7.91 17.02
N TYR A 146 -0.39 -8.37 18.02
CA TYR A 146 -0.92 -9.17 19.11
C TYR A 146 -0.36 -8.67 20.43
N PHE A 147 -1.24 -8.47 21.41
CA PHE A 147 -0.86 -7.94 22.70
C PHE A 147 -1.69 -8.54 23.83
N GLU A 148 -1.01 -8.98 24.89
CA GLU A 148 -1.61 -9.57 26.10
C GLU A 148 -1.33 -8.72 27.32
N ILE A 149 -2.35 -8.54 28.15
CA ILE A 149 -2.23 -7.97 29.49
C ILE A 149 -2.83 -8.93 30.51
N GLY A 150 -2.09 -9.17 31.58
CA GLY A 150 -2.60 -9.80 32.81
C GLY A 150 -3.18 -8.79 33.81
N GLU A 151 -4.37 -9.13 34.31
CA GLU A 151 -5.32 -8.51 35.27
C GLU A 151 -5.66 -7.01 35.24
N ASN A 152 -6.96 -6.78 35.44
CA ASN A 152 -7.69 -5.52 35.33
C ASN A 152 -7.03 -4.36 36.08
N ASN A 153 -7.04 -3.18 35.43
CA ASN A 153 -6.47 -1.88 35.84
C ASN A 153 -5.08 -1.55 35.29
N VAL A 154 -4.49 -2.40 34.45
CA VAL A 154 -3.36 -1.98 33.60
C VAL A 154 -3.91 -1.14 32.44
N ILE A 155 -3.25 -0.02 32.15
CA ILE A 155 -3.62 0.88 31.05
C ILE A 155 -3.63 0.05 29.75
N SER A 156 -4.75 0.08 29.03
CA SER A 156 -4.82 -0.55 27.72
C SER A 156 -3.83 0.13 26.79
N TYR A 157 -2.89 -0.64 26.24
CA TYR A 157 -1.99 -0.16 25.20
C TYR A 157 -2.56 -0.34 23.78
N ALA A 158 -3.85 -0.69 23.65
CA ALA A 158 -4.52 -0.70 22.36
C ALA A 158 -4.34 0.63 21.59
N PRO A 159 -4.43 1.83 22.21
CA PRO A 159 -4.16 3.08 21.50
C PRO A 159 -2.74 3.19 20.94
N VAL A 160 -1.73 2.63 21.63
CA VAL A 160 -0.35 2.60 21.12
C VAL A 160 -0.25 1.69 19.90
N GLN A 161 -0.88 0.52 19.93
CA GLN A 161 -0.97 -0.36 18.76
C GLN A 161 -1.69 0.33 17.60
N GLU A 162 -2.79 1.04 17.87
CA GLU A 162 -3.56 1.75 16.85
C GLU A 162 -2.76 2.90 16.22
N ASP A 163 -2.00 3.65 17.01
CA ASP A 163 -1.08 4.70 16.54
C ASP A 163 0.05 4.11 15.66
N MET A 164 0.64 3.00 16.10
CA MET A 164 1.64 2.26 15.34
C MET A 164 1.08 1.80 14.00
N ILE A 165 -0.07 1.13 14.00
CA ILE A 165 -0.74 0.66 12.78
C ILE A 165 -1.08 1.84 11.85
N SER A 166 -1.57 2.93 12.41
CA SER A 166 -1.93 4.13 11.63
C SER A 166 -0.71 4.82 11.02
N SER A 167 0.48 4.64 11.60
CA SER A 167 1.74 5.16 11.07
C SER A 167 2.37 4.28 9.98
N LEU A 168 1.83 3.08 9.73
CA LEU A 168 2.35 2.20 8.69
C LEU A 168 2.39 2.95 7.36
N ARG A 169 3.57 2.98 6.74
CA ARG A 169 3.77 3.59 5.43
C ARG A 169 4.66 2.72 4.58
N TYR A 170 4.51 2.84 3.27
CA TYR A 170 5.42 2.14 2.37
C TYR A 170 6.83 2.69 2.56
N LYS A 171 7.80 1.78 2.68
CA LYS A 171 9.21 2.14 2.68
C LYS A 171 9.54 2.79 1.33
N PRO A 172 10.30 3.90 1.29
CA PRO A 172 10.75 4.49 0.03
C PRO A 172 11.41 3.43 -0.86
N PHE A 173 10.91 3.25 -2.07
CA PHE A 173 11.50 2.32 -3.02
C PHE A 173 12.89 2.82 -3.41
N LYS A 174 13.85 1.90 -3.55
CA LYS A 174 15.10 2.22 -4.23
C LYS A 174 14.84 2.19 -5.73
N TYR A 175 15.24 3.24 -6.43
CA TYR A 175 15.09 3.33 -7.88
C TYR A 175 16.45 3.11 -8.56
N LYS A 176 16.41 2.35 -9.66
CA LYS A 176 17.50 2.26 -10.63
C LYS A 176 17.15 3.15 -11.81
N LYS A 177 18.16 3.83 -12.34
CA LYS A 177 18.01 4.60 -13.57
C LYS A 177 18.25 3.70 -14.77
N TYR A 178 17.25 3.56 -15.63
CA TYR A 178 17.47 3.09 -16.99
C TYR A 178 17.91 4.28 -17.83
N THR A 179 19.02 4.14 -18.57
CA THR A 179 19.44 5.09 -19.61
C THR A 179 19.71 4.30 -20.88
N HIS A 180 19.08 4.70 -21.98
CA HIS A 180 19.41 4.14 -23.29
C HIS A 180 20.39 5.07 -24.01
N ASP A 181 21.66 4.68 -24.09
CA ASP A 181 22.73 5.46 -24.72
C ASP A 181 22.76 5.40 -26.26
N GLY A 182 21.66 4.95 -26.90
CA GLY A 182 21.49 4.96 -28.36
C GLY A 182 20.80 6.22 -28.89
N ASP A 183 20.37 6.20 -30.15
CA ASP A 183 19.71 7.33 -30.84
C ASP A 183 18.46 7.89 -30.11
N VAL A 184 17.89 7.12 -29.18
CA VAL A 184 16.63 7.44 -28.51
C VAL A 184 16.82 8.17 -27.17
N ARG A 185 18.07 8.37 -26.69
CA ARG A 185 18.44 9.10 -25.44
C ARG A 185 17.31 9.22 -24.40
N MET A 186 16.75 8.09 -23.99
CA MET A 186 15.65 8.02 -23.02
C MET A 186 16.22 7.65 -21.67
N SER A 187 15.71 8.27 -20.62
CA SER A 187 15.96 7.80 -19.25
C SER A 187 14.67 7.72 -18.45
N ILE A 188 14.59 6.73 -17.58
CA ILE A 188 13.49 6.58 -16.62
C ILE A 188 14.03 5.88 -15.37
N ASP A 189 13.64 6.35 -14.21
CA ASP A 189 13.89 5.66 -12.95
C ASP A 189 12.80 4.60 -12.76
N TYR A 190 13.18 3.40 -12.35
CA TYR A 190 12.26 2.30 -12.08
C TYR A 190 12.67 1.58 -10.79
N PRO A 191 11.74 0.98 -10.03
CA PRO A 191 12.10 0.35 -8.77
C PRO A 191 13.10 -0.80 -8.98
N ASP A 192 14.07 -0.93 -8.09
CA ASP A 192 15.22 -1.83 -8.25
C ASP A 192 14.86 -3.33 -8.27
N PHE A 193 13.65 -3.66 -7.80
CA PHE A 193 13.02 -4.97 -7.78
C PHE A 193 12.03 -5.19 -8.94
N TRP A 194 11.97 -4.30 -9.94
CA TRP A 194 11.22 -4.55 -11.18
C TRP A 194 12.15 -5.18 -12.22
N SER A 195 11.60 -6.11 -13.00
CA SER A 195 12.30 -6.67 -14.16
C SER A 195 12.12 -5.72 -15.33
N PHE A 196 13.13 -5.73 -16.19
CA PHE A 196 13.17 -4.94 -17.40
C PHE A 196 13.40 -5.87 -18.59
N SER A 197 12.65 -5.64 -19.66
CA SER A 197 12.87 -6.27 -20.95
C SER A 197 12.75 -5.25 -22.08
N LYS A 198 13.60 -5.42 -23.10
CA LYS A 198 13.59 -4.59 -24.31
C LYS A 198 13.13 -5.41 -25.50
N MET A 199 12.09 -4.93 -26.16
CA MET A 199 11.66 -5.32 -27.50
C MET A 199 12.08 -4.21 -28.48
N PRO A 200 12.10 -4.44 -29.81
CA PRO A 200 12.67 -3.49 -30.79
C PRO A 200 12.23 -2.04 -30.59
N ASP A 201 10.93 -1.81 -30.37
CA ASP A 201 10.34 -0.46 -30.20
C ASP A 201 9.63 -0.28 -28.86
N THR A 202 9.76 -1.25 -27.94
CA THR A 202 9.05 -1.26 -26.66
C THR A 202 9.98 -1.56 -25.50
N LEU A 203 9.92 -0.73 -24.47
CA LEU A 203 10.49 -1.03 -23.15
C LEU A 203 9.38 -1.54 -22.24
N HIS A 204 9.63 -2.63 -21.53
CA HIS A 204 8.66 -3.24 -20.62
C HIS A 204 9.28 -3.42 -19.24
N PHE A 205 8.68 -2.77 -18.26
CA PHE A 205 9.02 -2.87 -16.85
C PHE A 205 7.90 -3.63 -16.14
N LEU A 206 8.26 -4.65 -15.36
CA LEU A 206 7.29 -5.52 -14.69
C LEU A 206 7.67 -5.70 -13.21
N SER A 207 6.72 -5.49 -12.32
CA SER A 207 6.88 -5.80 -10.89
C SER A 207 7.22 -7.29 -10.70
N ILE A 208 8.40 -7.61 -10.17
CA ILE A 208 8.79 -9.01 -9.89
C ILE A 208 8.04 -9.55 -8.67
N HIS A 209 7.64 -8.67 -7.75
CA HIS A 209 7.04 -9.06 -6.48
C HIS A 209 5.65 -9.70 -6.66
N ASP A 210 4.87 -9.23 -7.62
CA ASP A 210 3.52 -9.75 -7.87
C ASP A 210 3.20 -10.06 -9.35
N GLY A 211 4.09 -9.68 -10.28
CA GLY A 211 3.94 -9.89 -11.71
C GLY A 211 2.78 -9.14 -12.36
N ARG A 212 2.27 -8.07 -11.73
CA ARG A 212 0.98 -7.46 -12.13
C ARG A 212 1.02 -5.97 -12.37
N GLY A 213 1.91 -5.25 -11.70
CA GLY A 213 2.22 -3.88 -12.06
C GLY A 213 3.13 -3.89 -13.28
N GLU A 214 2.71 -3.26 -14.36
CA GLU A 214 3.54 -3.11 -15.55
C GLU A 214 3.53 -1.68 -16.10
N VAL A 215 4.66 -1.35 -16.72
CA VAL A 215 4.86 -0.16 -17.55
C VAL A 215 5.32 -0.63 -18.90
N ARG A 216 4.62 -0.24 -19.95
CA ARG A 216 5.10 -0.40 -21.32
C ARG A 216 5.27 0.97 -21.94
N TYR A 217 6.44 1.20 -22.49
CA TYR A 217 6.76 2.39 -23.26
C TYR A 217 6.99 1.96 -24.69
N SER A 218 6.36 2.62 -25.66
CA SER A 218 6.59 2.39 -27.07
C SER A 218 6.86 3.70 -27.80
N ARG A 219 7.74 3.65 -28.80
CA ARG A 219 8.03 4.79 -29.69
C ARG A 219 7.65 4.42 -31.11
N LEU A 220 6.91 5.30 -31.77
CA LEU A 220 6.45 5.10 -33.14
C LEU A 220 6.77 6.35 -33.96
N LEU A 221 7.19 6.19 -35.21
CA LEU A 221 7.29 7.33 -36.13
C LEU A 221 5.90 7.91 -36.33
N ALA A 222 5.74 9.21 -36.09
CA ALA A 222 4.45 9.86 -36.20
C ALA A 222 4.08 10.06 -37.67
N ASP A 223 2.82 9.79 -37.98
CA ASP A 223 2.21 10.07 -39.27
C ASP A 223 1.50 11.45 -39.23
N SER A 224 0.68 11.74 -40.25
CA SER A 224 -0.14 12.96 -40.28
C SER A 224 -1.30 12.95 -39.28
N THR A 225 -1.55 11.83 -38.57
CA THR A 225 -2.68 11.70 -37.64
C THR A 225 -2.44 12.55 -36.41
N SER A 226 -3.49 13.24 -35.93
CA SER A 226 -3.38 14.01 -34.69
C SER A 226 -3.34 13.09 -33.46
N LEU A 227 -2.64 13.50 -32.40
CA LEU A 227 -2.63 12.75 -31.13
C LEU A 227 -4.05 12.52 -30.57
N SER A 228 -4.94 13.50 -30.72
CA SER A 228 -6.35 13.39 -30.31
C SER A 228 -7.05 12.24 -31.04
N THR A 229 -6.88 12.19 -32.36
CA THR A 229 -7.47 11.14 -33.20
C THR A 229 -6.93 9.78 -32.80
N ARG A 230 -5.61 9.67 -32.59
CA ARG A 230 -4.96 8.42 -32.17
C ARG A 230 -5.46 7.93 -30.81
N ALA A 231 -5.53 8.81 -29.81
CA ALA A 231 -6.03 8.47 -28.48
C ALA A 231 -7.50 8.00 -28.51
N ASN A 232 -8.32 8.64 -29.33
CA ASN A 232 -9.73 8.25 -29.53
C ASN A 232 -9.86 6.90 -30.27
N TRP A 233 -9.09 6.68 -31.34
CA TRP A 233 -9.08 5.41 -32.07
C TRP A 233 -8.69 4.25 -31.16
N GLU A 234 -7.66 4.43 -30.35
CA GLU A 234 -7.26 3.39 -29.41
C GLU A 234 -8.31 3.15 -28.33
N ARG A 235 -8.91 4.22 -27.77
CA ARG A 235 -10.02 4.08 -26.83
C ARG A 235 -11.14 3.22 -27.43
N ASP A 236 -11.52 3.52 -28.66
CA ASP A 236 -12.62 2.84 -29.34
C ASP A 236 -12.23 1.40 -29.72
N ALA A 237 -10.96 1.14 -30.04
CA ALA A 237 -10.43 -0.20 -30.26
C ALA A 237 -10.50 -1.06 -28.98
N TRP A 238 -10.10 -0.49 -27.84
CA TRP A 238 -10.17 -1.15 -26.53
C TRP A 238 -11.62 -1.48 -26.15
N ARG A 239 -12.57 -0.56 -26.40
CA ARG A 239 -14.01 -0.80 -26.16
C ARG A 239 -14.60 -1.90 -27.05
N LYS A 240 -14.12 -2.04 -28.27
CA LYS A 240 -14.56 -3.08 -29.21
C LYS A 240 -13.99 -4.46 -28.86
N ASN A 241 -12.83 -4.52 -28.21
CA ASN A 241 -12.16 -5.76 -27.84
C ASN A 241 -12.61 -6.26 -26.45
N THR A 242 -13.88 -6.64 -26.34
CA THR A 242 -14.49 -7.11 -25.08
C THR A 242 -13.95 -8.45 -24.59
N SER A 243 -13.31 -9.24 -25.46
CA SER A 243 -12.66 -10.49 -25.07
C SER A 243 -11.35 -10.25 -24.33
N ALA A 244 -10.53 -9.29 -24.77
CA ALA A 244 -9.29 -8.92 -24.09
C ALA A 244 -9.54 -7.98 -22.89
N TYR A 245 -10.55 -7.12 -22.98
CA TYR A 245 -10.89 -6.15 -21.95
C TYR A 245 -12.38 -6.22 -21.53
N PRO A 246 -12.80 -7.31 -20.85
CA PRO A 246 -14.16 -7.45 -20.34
C PRO A 246 -14.58 -6.26 -19.46
N GLY A 247 -15.79 -5.75 -19.71
CA GLY A 247 -16.38 -4.69 -18.88
C GLY A 247 -15.64 -3.36 -18.89
N ILE A 248 -14.81 -3.11 -19.91
CA ILE A 248 -13.93 -1.94 -19.96
C ILE A 248 -14.69 -0.61 -19.82
N LYS A 249 -14.18 0.22 -18.91
CA LYS A 249 -14.55 1.63 -18.75
C LYS A 249 -13.31 2.46 -19.06
N ILE A 250 -13.39 3.31 -20.07
CA ILE A 250 -12.24 4.12 -20.52
C ILE A 250 -12.70 5.53 -20.88
N LYS A 251 -11.92 6.52 -20.48
CA LYS A 251 -12.13 7.94 -20.75
C LYS A 251 -10.85 8.54 -21.34
N THR A 252 -11.00 9.48 -22.27
CA THR A 252 -9.88 10.22 -22.86
C THR A 252 -9.91 11.65 -22.33
N GLN A 253 -8.76 12.16 -21.90
CA GLN A 253 -8.57 13.52 -21.42
C GLN A 253 -7.37 14.15 -22.13
N SER A 254 -7.43 15.46 -22.38
CA SER A 254 -6.29 16.23 -22.88
C SER A 254 -5.68 17.05 -21.75
N PHE A 255 -4.37 17.19 -21.81
CA PHE A 255 -3.59 17.94 -20.84
C PHE A 255 -2.60 18.84 -21.56
N LYS A 256 -2.14 19.86 -20.85
CA LYS A 256 -1.02 20.70 -21.28
C LYS A 256 0.07 20.66 -20.22
N ASP A 257 1.30 20.44 -20.66
CA ASP A 257 2.44 20.60 -19.77
C ASP A 257 2.74 22.09 -19.50
N LYS A 258 3.72 22.35 -18.62
CA LYS A 258 4.14 23.72 -18.27
C LYS A 258 4.67 24.52 -19.46
N ASN A 259 5.10 23.85 -20.53
CA ASN A 259 5.65 24.43 -21.74
C ASN A 259 4.58 24.56 -22.86
N GLY A 260 3.32 24.25 -22.56
CA GLY A 260 2.20 24.35 -23.50
C GLY A 260 2.05 23.15 -24.45
N ALA A 261 2.87 22.10 -24.29
CA ALA A 261 2.77 20.89 -25.10
C ALA A 261 1.50 20.12 -24.74
N VAL A 262 0.74 19.73 -25.77
CA VAL A 262 -0.49 18.97 -25.57
C VAL A 262 -0.18 17.48 -25.56
N TYR A 263 -0.66 16.78 -24.54
CA TYR A 263 -0.68 15.32 -24.50
C TYR A 263 -2.08 14.80 -24.19
N TYR A 264 -2.34 13.55 -24.56
CA TYR A 264 -3.61 12.89 -24.31
C TYR A 264 -3.40 11.72 -23.37
N GLN A 265 -4.40 11.45 -22.54
CA GLN A 265 -4.39 10.33 -21.61
C GLN A 265 -5.70 9.55 -21.72
N ASN A 266 -5.57 8.24 -21.88
CA ASN A 266 -6.65 7.30 -21.66
C ASN A 266 -6.53 6.72 -20.26
N THR A 267 -7.57 6.90 -19.44
CA THR A 267 -7.64 6.32 -18.09
C THR A 267 -8.85 5.41 -18.03
N GLY A 268 -8.69 4.25 -17.42
CA GLY A 268 -9.78 3.29 -17.34
C GLY A 268 -9.51 2.10 -16.45
N SER A 269 -10.47 1.18 -16.50
CA SER A 269 -10.50 -0.05 -15.74
C SER A 269 -11.13 -1.17 -16.57
N TYR A 270 -10.71 -2.42 -16.39
CA TYR A 270 -11.33 -3.59 -16.99
C TYR A 270 -11.27 -4.81 -16.06
N GLU A 271 -12.13 -5.80 -16.28
CA GLU A 271 -12.16 -7.03 -15.49
C GLU A 271 -11.34 -8.13 -16.15
N VAL A 272 -10.53 -8.84 -15.37
CA VAL A 272 -9.83 -10.05 -15.79
C VAL A 272 -10.31 -11.22 -14.93
N GLU A 273 -10.80 -12.26 -15.57
CA GLU A 273 -11.10 -13.53 -14.91
C GLU A 273 -9.80 -14.33 -14.76
N LEU A 274 -9.46 -14.69 -13.52
CA LEU A 274 -8.24 -15.46 -13.23
C LEU A 274 -8.51 -16.96 -13.20
N PHE A 275 -9.70 -17.31 -12.73
CA PHE A 275 -10.25 -18.66 -12.67
C PHE A 275 -11.78 -18.53 -12.50
N PRO A 276 -12.56 -19.58 -12.81
CA PRO A 276 -14.02 -19.53 -12.81
C PRO A 276 -14.59 -18.88 -11.54
N GLY A 277 -15.28 -17.76 -11.71
CA GLY A 277 -15.94 -17.02 -10.62
C GLY A 277 -15.03 -16.10 -9.80
N PHE A 278 -13.76 -15.94 -10.17
CA PHE A 278 -12.85 -14.99 -9.55
C PHE A 278 -12.36 -13.96 -10.57
N LYS A 279 -12.88 -12.74 -10.39
CA LYS A 279 -12.55 -11.59 -11.22
C LYS A 279 -11.69 -10.61 -10.46
N ARG A 280 -10.82 -9.92 -11.19
CA ARG A 280 -10.04 -8.79 -10.70
C ARG A 280 -10.28 -7.58 -11.59
N VAL A 281 -10.42 -6.42 -10.98
CA VAL A 281 -10.40 -5.15 -11.69
C VAL A 281 -8.96 -4.67 -11.84
N MET A 282 -8.57 -4.41 -13.08
CA MET A 282 -7.29 -3.83 -13.47
C MET A 282 -7.53 -2.38 -13.87
N ASP A 283 -6.77 -1.45 -13.29
CA ASP A 283 -6.76 -0.05 -13.68
C ASP A 283 -5.58 0.23 -14.61
N PHE A 284 -5.75 1.20 -15.50
CA PHE A 284 -4.70 1.63 -16.40
C PHE A 284 -4.71 3.12 -16.67
N LYS A 285 -3.52 3.64 -17.00
CA LYS A 285 -3.29 4.99 -17.53
C LYS A 285 -2.39 4.86 -18.76
N LYS A 286 -2.87 5.30 -19.92
CA LYS A 286 -2.09 5.35 -21.16
C LYS A 286 -1.91 6.79 -21.63
N PHE A 287 -0.66 7.22 -21.77
CA PHE A 287 -0.27 8.55 -22.23
C PHE A 287 0.14 8.51 -23.69
N PHE A 288 -0.25 9.55 -24.44
CA PHE A 288 0.12 9.80 -25.82
C PHE A 288 0.84 11.15 -25.90
N ILE A 289 2.13 11.12 -26.21
CA ILE A 289 3.00 12.29 -26.20
C ILE A 289 3.71 12.37 -27.55
N ARG A 290 3.74 13.53 -28.18
CA ARG A 290 4.46 13.75 -29.44
C ARG A 290 5.69 14.62 -29.21
N ARG A 291 6.84 14.17 -29.71
CA ARG A 291 8.07 14.96 -29.74
C ARG A 291 8.60 15.11 -31.15
N ILE A 292 9.34 16.19 -31.37
CA ILE A 292 10.07 16.49 -32.59
C ILE A 292 11.54 16.31 -32.28
N ASP A 293 12.17 15.33 -32.91
CA ASP A 293 13.60 15.09 -32.82
C ASP A 293 14.23 15.36 -34.19
N ASN A 294 15.03 16.42 -34.27
CA ASN A 294 15.49 17.01 -35.52
C ASN A 294 14.33 17.35 -36.47
N THR A 295 14.19 16.60 -37.56
CA THR A 295 13.13 16.78 -38.58
C THR A 295 12.02 15.73 -38.46
N GLN A 296 12.16 14.74 -37.57
CA GLN A 296 11.23 13.63 -37.45
C GLN A 296 10.32 13.81 -36.24
N LYS A 297 9.04 13.45 -36.43
CA LYS A 297 8.04 13.44 -35.36
C LYS A 297 7.89 12.02 -34.83
N TYR A 298 7.81 11.88 -33.52
CA TYR A 298 7.65 10.61 -32.84
C TYR A 298 6.47 10.66 -31.88
N ASP A 299 5.65 9.62 -31.92
CA ASP A 299 4.59 9.36 -30.95
C ASP A 299 5.10 8.37 -29.90
N TYR A 300 5.10 8.82 -28.66
CA TYR A 300 5.39 8.03 -27.48
C TYR A 300 4.09 7.59 -26.84
N GLU A 301 4.00 6.28 -26.59
CA GLU A 301 2.88 5.65 -25.92
C GLU A 301 3.40 5.03 -24.62
N ILE A 302 2.95 5.53 -23.47
CA ILE A 302 3.32 5.00 -22.16
C ILE A 302 2.07 4.45 -21.52
N ILE A 303 2.00 3.14 -21.28
CA ILE A 303 0.88 2.51 -20.60
C ILE A 303 1.31 1.91 -19.27
N TRP A 304 0.50 2.22 -18.26
CA TRP A 304 0.58 1.70 -16.91
C TRP A 304 -0.61 0.79 -16.68
N VAL A 305 -0.39 -0.40 -16.13
CA VAL A 305 -1.47 -1.34 -15.76
C VAL A 305 -1.18 -1.91 -14.38
N TYR A 306 -2.21 -1.96 -13.53
CA TYR A 306 -2.08 -2.46 -12.16
C TYR A 306 -3.43 -2.96 -11.58
N PRO A 307 -3.42 -3.85 -10.58
CA PRO A 307 -4.62 -4.21 -9.83
C PRO A 307 -5.20 -3.00 -9.08
N GLN A 308 -6.49 -2.70 -9.26
CA GLN A 308 -7.16 -1.57 -8.60
C GLN A 308 -7.01 -1.62 -7.06
N GLN A 309 -7.12 -2.82 -6.48
CA GLN A 309 -6.96 -3.05 -5.03
C GLN A 309 -5.56 -2.70 -4.48
N ASN A 310 -4.57 -2.47 -5.36
CA ASN A 310 -3.20 -2.10 -5.01
C ASN A 310 -2.88 -0.65 -5.42
N GLU A 311 -3.88 0.20 -5.70
CA GLU A 311 -3.67 1.58 -6.15
C GLU A 311 -2.74 2.37 -5.20
N GLY A 312 -2.94 2.26 -3.88
CA GLY A 312 -2.11 2.96 -2.90
C GLY A 312 -0.63 2.54 -2.91
N TYR A 313 -0.31 1.35 -3.43
CA TYR A 313 1.06 0.90 -3.66
C TYR A 313 1.60 1.40 -5.01
N TYR A 314 0.80 1.30 -6.07
CA TYR A 314 1.27 1.56 -7.42
C TYR A 314 1.30 3.04 -7.78
N THR A 315 0.31 3.84 -7.39
CA THR A 315 0.24 5.26 -7.77
C THR A 315 1.51 6.04 -7.40
N PRO A 316 2.06 5.94 -6.17
CA PRO A 316 3.32 6.61 -5.84
C PRO A 316 4.51 6.14 -6.68
N VAL A 317 4.55 4.85 -7.05
CA VAL A 317 5.58 4.33 -7.96
C VAL A 317 5.46 5.00 -9.32
N MET A 318 4.24 5.05 -9.87
CA MET A 318 3.98 5.64 -11.18
C MET A 318 4.33 7.11 -11.23
N ASP A 319 4.00 7.86 -10.18
CA ASP A 319 4.28 9.29 -10.10
C ASP A 319 5.80 9.54 -10.18
N ILE A 320 6.60 8.81 -9.38
CA ILE A 320 8.07 8.92 -9.41
C ILE A 320 8.62 8.54 -10.79
N MET A 321 8.16 7.42 -11.37
CA MET A 321 8.65 6.98 -12.67
C MET A 321 8.27 7.99 -13.77
N MET A 322 7.07 8.57 -13.75
CA MET A 322 6.64 9.59 -14.71
C MET A 322 7.38 10.92 -14.53
N GLU A 323 7.69 11.32 -13.30
CA GLU A 323 8.50 12.51 -13.01
C GLU A 323 9.95 12.36 -13.49
N SER A 324 10.51 11.16 -13.35
CA SER A 324 11.88 10.84 -13.81
C SER A 324 11.99 10.62 -15.33
N LEU A 325 10.85 10.47 -16.02
CA LEU A 325 10.82 10.12 -17.43
C LEU A 325 11.35 11.28 -18.29
N ASN A 326 12.45 11.02 -18.98
CA ASN A 326 13.00 11.91 -19.98
C ASN A 326 12.84 11.30 -21.37
N LEU A 327 12.15 12.04 -22.25
CA LEU A 327 11.91 11.66 -23.65
C LEU A 327 12.77 12.53 -24.56
N PRO A 328 13.36 11.98 -25.64
CA PRO A 328 14.15 12.75 -26.58
C PRO A 328 13.25 13.67 -27.43
N GLY A 329 13.85 14.76 -27.92
CA GLY A 329 13.17 15.73 -28.79
C GLY A 329 12.38 16.81 -28.04
N GLN A 330 12.07 17.88 -28.75
CA GLN A 330 11.28 18.99 -28.22
C GLN A 330 9.78 18.64 -28.25
N PRO A 331 8.97 19.09 -27.27
CA PRO A 331 7.52 18.94 -27.34
C PRO A 331 6.94 19.59 -28.61
N GLU A 332 5.97 18.95 -29.26
CA GLU A 332 5.20 19.63 -30.30
C GLU A 332 4.24 20.64 -29.65
N ILE A 333 4.46 21.92 -29.94
CA ILE A 333 3.58 23.01 -29.51
C ILE A 333 2.55 23.26 -30.61
N ILE A 334 1.28 22.98 -30.31
CA ILE A 334 0.17 23.29 -31.22
C ILE A 334 -0.24 24.74 -30.98
N GLU A 335 0.30 25.66 -31.76
CA GLU A 335 -0.20 27.04 -31.81
C GLU A 335 -1.64 27.04 -32.36
N LYS A 336 -2.56 27.71 -31.66
CA LYS A 336 -3.92 27.92 -32.18
C LYS A 336 -3.80 28.79 -33.44
N LYS A 337 -4.21 28.23 -34.59
CA LYS A 337 -4.50 29.01 -35.79
C LYS A 337 -5.82 29.75 -35.64
#